data_AF-A0A858RR17-F1
#
_entry.id   AF-A0A858RR17-F1
#
_cell.length_a   1.000
_cell.length_b   1.000
_cell.length_c   1.000
_cell.angle_alpha   90.00
_cell.angle_beta   90.00
_cell.angle_gamma   90.00
#
_symmetry.space_group_name_H-M   'P 1'
#
loop_
_entity.id
_entity.type
_entity.pdbx_description
1 polymer ?
#
loop_
_entity_poly.entity_id
_entity_poly.type
_entity_poly.pdbx_seq_one_letter_code
_entity_poly.pdbx_strand_id
1 'polypeptide(L)'
;MNWINLNVTFLDSEEFISATPVQRATWLCLLRYCAGQENSGRIEGAKLWKDRMWLQVVRVRLREITVGECRLWEWQGDDLVVNFYPTEKEAEVRKKRTQGSLGGRGRTLKKQAVAAGMGDESGNHMVSGTETTCLDSASREREEEGKEKRKGKGMEMEDTPKPPKGDRVSIPADEADEEAPTLPRRWRLIPRSERKNHRVHRNNVVMQRIGTWFGRRPESLWNVAEGLALTQLDPPRGDVDLLERYYLAPLDRTADYRRRDLLSLLSHWHAELDRARIWEAEGG
;
A
#
# COMPACT_ATOMS: atom_id res chain seq x y z
N MET A 1 4.65 -8.63 -5.84
CA MET A 1 4.73 -7.95 -7.16
C MET A 1 4.00 -6.60 -7.09
N ASN A 2 4.52 -5.52 -7.68
CA ASN A 2 3.84 -4.19 -7.64
C ASN A 2 2.88 -3.95 -8.82
N TRP A 3 2.91 -4.85 -9.80
CA TRP A 3 2.16 -4.82 -11.04
C TRP A 3 1.70 -6.24 -11.34
N ILE A 4 0.55 -6.37 -11.99
CA ILE A 4 0.01 -7.65 -12.45
C ILE A 4 0.12 -7.62 -13.96
N ASN A 5 0.87 -8.57 -14.53
CA ASN A 5 0.91 -8.74 -15.97
C ASN A 5 -0.06 -9.86 -16.35
N LEU A 6 -1.15 -9.50 -17.03
CA LEU A 6 -2.11 -10.47 -17.52
C LEU A 6 -1.84 -10.74 -18.99
N ASN A 7 -1.80 -12.02 -19.36
CA ASN A 7 -1.84 -12.36 -20.77
C ASN A 7 -3.24 -12.08 -21.29
N VAL A 8 -3.34 -11.24 -22.32
CA VAL A 8 -4.60 -10.85 -22.94
C VAL A 8 -5.38 -12.05 -23.47
N THR A 9 -4.71 -13.13 -23.85
CA THR A 9 -5.36 -14.37 -24.30
C THR A 9 -6.27 -14.98 -23.23
N PHE A 10 -6.02 -14.72 -21.95
CA PHE A 10 -6.90 -15.18 -20.86
C PHE A 10 -8.23 -14.43 -20.83
N LEU A 11 -8.28 -13.19 -21.35
CA LEU A 11 -9.52 -12.42 -21.47
C LEU A 11 -10.41 -12.95 -22.60
N ASP A 12 -9.81 -13.64 -23.56
CA ASP A 12 -10.50 -14.31 -24.67
C ASP A 12 -10.85 -15.78 -24.36
N SER A 13 -10.54 -16.26 -23.15
CA SER A 13 -10.85 -17.63 -22.72
C SER A 13 -12.35 -17.84 -22.53
N GLU A 14 -12.83 -19.07 -22.77
CA GLU A 14 -14.23 -19.43 -22.55
C GLU A 14 -14.65 -19.20 -21.10
N GLU A 15 -13.74 -19.50 -20.16
CA GLU A 15 -13.92 -19.30 -18.72
C GLU A 15 -14.16 -17.84 -18.37
N PHE A 16 -13.44 -16.90 -19.01
CA PHE A 16 -13.61 -15.48 -18.77
C PHE A 16 -14.85 -14.92 -19.47
N ILE A 17 -15.10 -15.32 -20.71
CA ILE A 17 -16.25 -14.87 -21.50
C ILE A 17 -17.56 -15.33 -20.86
N SER A 18 -17.62 -16.56 -20.35
CA SER A 18 -18.80 -17.10 -19.67
C SER A 18 -19.04 -16.53 -18.27
N ALA A 19 -18.02 -15.94 -17.64
CA ALA A 19 -18.14 -15.36 -16.30
C ALA A 19 -18.97 -14.07 -16.29
N THR A 20 -19.76 -13.90 -15.23
CA THR A 20 -20.53 -12.66 -14.99
C THR A 20 -19.62 -11.47 -14.68
N PRO A 21 -20.08 -10.21 -14.85
CA PRO A 21 -19.28 -9.03 -14.48
C PRO A 21 -18.78 -9.04 -13.03
N VAL A 22 -19.59 -9.54 -12.09
CA VAL A 22 -19.21 -9.67 -10.67
C VAL A 22 -18.11 -10.72 -10.50
N GLN A 23 -18.23 -11.86 -11.19
CA GLN A 23 -17.19 -12.90 -11.14
C GLN A 23 -15.87 -12.40 -11.75
N ARG A 24 -15.91 -11.69 -12.87
CA ARG A 24 -14.72 -11.08 -13.48
C ARG A 24 -14.04 -10.08 -12.53
N ALA A 25 -14.82 -9.23 -11.86
CA ALA A 25 -14.31 -8.29 -10.87
C ALA A 25 -13.70 -9.00 -9.64
N THR A 26 -14.36 -10.07 -9.18
CA THR A 26 -13.89 -10.91 -8.07
C THR A 26 -12.55 -11.56 -8.41
N TRP A 27 -12.43 -12.13 -9.61
CA TRP A 27 -11.19 -12.73 -10.11
C TRP A 27 -10.04 -11.71 -10.18
N LEU A 28 -10.28 -10.48 -10.64
CA LEU A 28 -9.26 -9.42 -10.63
C LEU A 28 -8.80 -9.07 -9.21
N CYS A 29 -9.70 -9.05 -8.24
CA CYS A 29 -9.37 -8.81 -6.83
C CYS A 29 -8.53 -9.95 -6.25
N LEU A 30 -8.87 -11.21 -6.58
CA LEU A 30 -8.12 -12.40 -6.21
C LEU A 30 -6.71 -12.38 -6.80
N LEU A 31 -6.56 -12.10 -8.10
CA LEU A 31 -5.26 -11.94 -8.76
C LEU A 31 -4.41 -10.86 -8.07
N ARG A 32 -5.02 -9.72 -7.72
CA ARG A 32 -4.34 -8.63 -7.02
C ARG A 32 -3.86 -9.05 -5.64
N TYR A 33 -4.64 -9.84 -4.90
CA TYR A 33 -4.20 -10.38 -3.63
C TYR A 33 -3.02 -11.34 -3.82
N CYS A 34 -3.16 -12.31 -4.72
CA CYS A 34 -2.13 -13.32 -4.98
C CYS A 34 -0.82 -12.71 -5.46
N ALA A 35 -0.86 -11.70 -6.34
CA ALA A 35 0.33 -10.98 -6.80
C ALA A 35 1.03 -10.20 -5.66
N GLY A 36 0.25 -9.72 -4.68
CA GLY A 36 0.78 -9.07 -3.49
C GLY A 36 1.52 -10.04 -2.57
N GLN A 37 0.98 -11.24 -2.38
CA GLN A 37 1.58 -12.29 -1.55
C GLN A 37 2.67 -13.08 -2.28
N GLU A 38 2.64 -13.07 -3.62
CA GLU A 38 3.44 -13.97 -4.45
C GLU A 38 3.23 -15.42 -3.99
N ASN A 39 1.99 -15.88 -3.92
CA ASN A 39 1.62 -17.20 -3.40
C ASN A 39 1.25 -18.17 -4.53
N SER A 40 1.76 -17.93 -5.74
CA SER A 40 1.52 -18.78 -6.92
C SER A 40 0.03 -18.95 -7.27
N GLY A 41 -0.82 -18.02 -6.85
CA GLY A 41 -2.26 -18.05 -7.12
C GLY A 41 -3.09 -18.87 -6.13
N ARG A 42 -2.49 -19.38 -5.05
CA ARG A 42 -3.16 -20.20 -4.03
C ARG A 42 -3.36 -19.44 -2.72
N ILE A 43 -4.59 -19.35 -2.25
CA ILE A 43 -4.94 -18.80 -0.94
C ILE A 43 -5.18 -19.97 0.03
N GLU A 44 -4.19 -20.24 0.87
CA GLU A 44 -4.22 -21.34 1.84
C GLU A 44 -5.24 -21.11 2.95
N GLY A 45 -6.01 -22.15 3.30
CA GLY A 45 -7.02 -22.10 4.36
C GLY A 45 -8.15 -21.10 4.11
N ALA A 46 -8.38 -20.73 2.86
CA ALA A 46 -9.36 -19.72 2.44
C ALA A 46 -10.80 -20.05 2.87
N LYS A 47 -11.17 -21.33 3.01
CA LYS A 47 -12.50 -21.74 3.51
C LYS A 47 -12.74 -21.34 4.96
N LEU A 48 -11.68 -21.23 5.77
CA LEU A 48 -11.78 -20.89 7.19
C LEU A 48 -11.98 -19.38 7.43
N TRP A 49 -11.86 -18.58 6.37
CA TRP A 49 -11.90 -17.13 6.48
C TRP A 49 -13.33 -16.62 6.63
N LYS A 50 -13.54 -15.75 7.63
CA LYS A 50 -14.81 -15.02 7.80
C LYS A 50 -14.97 -13.96 6.70
N ASP A 51 -16.20 -13.61 6.37
CA ASP A 51 -16.52 -12.58 5.35
C ASP A 51 -15.76 -11.26 5.55
N ARG A 52 -15.61 -10.82 6.81
CA ARG A 52 -14.83 -9.62 7.14
C ARG A 52 -13.36 -9.72 6.68
N MET A 53 -12.76 -10.90 6.77
CA MET A 53 -11.38 -11.12 6.34
C MET A 53 -11.27 -11.02 4.81
N TRP A 54 -12.20 -11.64 4.07
CA TRP A 54 -12.29 -11.50 2.61
C TRP A 54 -12.40 -10.04 2.17
N LEU A 55 -13.29 -9.27 2.82
CA LEU A 55 -13.49 -7.85 2.53
C LEU A 55 -12.25 -7.00 2.81
N GLN A 56 -11.54 -7.25 3.90
CA GLN A 56 -10.39 -6.43 4.30
C GLN A 56 -9.14 -6.76 3.49
N VAL A 57 -8.93 -8.03 3.19
CA VAL A 57 -7.69 -8.54 2.61
C VAL A 57 -7.76 -8.58 1.08
N VAL A 58 -8.84 -9.15 0.54
CA VAL A 58 -9.01 -9.41 -0.90
C VAL A 58 -9.90 -8.37 -1.56
N ARG A 59 -10.80 -7.72 -0.82
CA ARG A 59 -11.78 -6.71 -1.29
C ARG A 59 -13.01 -7.32 -1.98
N VAL A 60 -13.36 -8.54 -1.60
CA VAL A 60 -14.54 -9.26 -2.09
C VAL A 60 -15.34 -9.79 -0.91
N ARG A 61 -16.63 -10.07 -1.12
CA ARG A 61 -17.46 -10.75 -0.12
C ARG A 61 -17.34 -12.26 -0.28
N LEU A 62 -17.43 -12.99 0.82
CA LEU A 62 -17.43 -14.45 0.82
C LEU A 62 -18.52 -15.00 -0.11
N ARG A 63 -19.71 -14.39 -0.11
CA ARG A 63 -20.81 -14.79 -0.99
C ARG A 63 -20.45 -14.74 -2.48
N GLU A 64 -19.57 -13.84 -2.92
CA GLU A 64 -19.18 -13.73 -4.33
C GLU A 64 -18.30 -14.91 -4.77
N ILE A 65 -17.61 -15.53 -3.83
CA ILE A 65 -16.72 -16.68 -4.05
C ILE A 65 -17.49 -17.99 -3.91
N THR A 66 -18.46 -18.04 -2.99
CA THR A 66 -19.21 -19.27 -2.68
C THR A 66 -20.48 -19.43 -3.51
N VAL A 67 -21.04 -18.35 -4.05
CA VAL A 67 -22.29 -18.42 -4.82
C VAL A 67 -21.99 -18.63 -6.29
N GLY A 68 -22.44 -19.77 -6.80
CA GLY A 68 -22.43 -20.11 -8.22
C GLY A 68 -21.16 -20.83 -8.66
N GLU A 69 -21.29 -21.54 -9.78
CA GLU A 69 -20.15 -22.15 -10.47
C GLU A 69 -19.37 -21.05 -11.18
N CYS A 70 -18.06 -20.99 -10.94
CA CYS A 70 -17.15 -20.10 -11.64
C CYS A 70 -15.89 -20.88 -12.02
N ARG A 71 -15.43 -20.74 -13.27
CA ARG A 71 -14.20 -21.39 -13.75
C ARG A 71 -12.94 -20.53 -13.58
N LEU A 72 -13.08 -19.32 -13.04
CA LEU A 72 -11.96 -18.40 -12.82
C LEU A 72 -11.22 -18.66 -11.49
N TRP A 73 -11.82 -19.43 -10.60
CA TRP A 73 -11.20 -19.94 -9.38
C TRP A 73 -11.86 -21.25 -9.00
N GLU A 74 -11.17 -22.07 -8.22
CA GLU A 74 -11.71 -23.33 -7.72
C GLU A 74 -11.29 -23.58 -6.28
N TRP A 75 -12.13 -24.32 -5.57
CA TRP A 75 -11.82 -24.81 -4.23
C TRP A 75 -11.07 -26.13 -4.32
N GLN A 76 -9.85 -26.17 -3.79
CA GLN A 76 -9.07 -27.40 -3.62
C GLN A 76 -8.93 -27.69 -2.13
N GLY A 77 -9.79 -28.58 -1.62
CA GLY A 77 -9.87 -28.80 -0.16
C GLY A 77 -10.32 -27.53 0.56
N ASP A 78 -9.48 -27.01 1.46
CA ASP A 78 -9.73 -25.76 2.20
C ASP A 78 -9.12 -24.52 1.52
N ASP A 79 -8.35 -24.72 0.45
CA ASP A 79 -7.65 -23.67 -0.26
C ASP A 79 -8.47 -23.18 -1.46
N LEU A 80 -8.28 -21.90 -1.80
CA LEU A 80 -8.81 -21.32 -3.03
C LEU A 80 -7.67 -21.16 -4.04
N VAL A 81 -7.82 -21.75 -5.22
CA VAL A 81 -6.87 -21.63 -6.34
C VAL A 81 -7.44 -20.71 -7.40
N VAL A 82 -6.67 -19.69 -7.78
CA VAL A 82 -7.05 -18.70 -8.78
C VAL A 82 -6.49 -19.12 -10.14
N ASN A 83 -7.38 -19.35 -11.10
CA ASN A 83 -7.00 -19.75 -12.45
C ASN A 83 -6.39 -18.57 -13.21
N PHE A 84 -5.53 -18.89 -14.19
CA PHE A 84 -4.82 -17.91 -15.03
C PHE A 84 -3.88 -16.94 -14.27
N TYR A 85 -3.47 -17.30 -13.05
CA TYR A 85 -2.45 -16.55 -12.33
C TYR A 85 -1.06 -16.75 -12.97
N PRO A 86 -0.31 -15.68 -13.30
CA PRO A 86 0.95 -15.77 -14.05
C PRO A 86 2.14 -16.19 -13.16
N THR A 87 2.24 -17.47 -12.83
CA THR A 87 3.30 -18.05 -11.98
C THR A 87 4.71 -17.84 -12.54
N GLU A 88 4.89 -17.91 -13.86
CA GLU A 88 6.18 -17.66 -14.52
C GLU A 88 6.70 -16.25 -14.26
N LYS A 89 5.82 -15.26 -14.34
CA LYS A 89 6.17 -13.86 -14.07
C LYS A 89 6.45 -13.61 -12.60
N GLU A 90 5.73 -14.29 -11.70
CA GLU A 90 6.07 -14.30 -10.28
C GLU A 90 7.50 -14.85 -10.06
N ALA A 91 7.84 -15.97 -10.70
CA ALA A 91 9.17 -16.59 -10.59
C ALA A 91 10.28 -15.66 -11.12
N GLU A 92 10.07 -14.98 -12.25
CA GLU A 92 11.00 -13.96 -12.77
C GLU A 92 11.24 -12.83 -11.75
N VAL A 93 10.18 -12.31 -11.12
CA VAL A 93 10.28 -11.24 -10.12
C VAL A 93 10.98 -11.72 -8.86
N ARG A 94 10.69 -12.94 -8.39
CA ARG A 94 11.38 -13.57 -7.27
C ARG A 94 12.88 -13.76 -7.55
N LYS A 95 13.25 -14.20 -8.75
CA LYS A 95 14.66 -14.30 -9.20
C LYS A 95 15.34 -12.93 -9.18
N LYS A 96 14.71 -11.89 -9.75
CA LYS A 96 15.28 -10.52 -9.72
C LYS A 96 15.44 -9.97 -8.30
N ARG A 97 14.49 -10.27 -7.40
CA ARG A 97 14.57 -9.83 -5.99
C ARG A 97 15.67 -10.55 -5.21
N THR A 98 15.81 -11.85 -5.37
CA THR A 98 16.88 -12.63 -4.74
C THR A 98 18.26 -12.20 -5.24
N GLN A 99 18.41 -11.98 -6.55
CA GLN A 99 19.62 -11.39 -7.14
C GLN A 99 19.90 -9.98 -6.60
N GLY A 100 18.88 -9.13 -6.48
CA GLY A 100 19.01 -7.80 -5.88
C GLY A 100 19.42 -7.83 -4.41
N SER A 101 18.89 -8.79 -3.63
CA SER A 101 19.28 -8.99 -2.23
C SER A 101 20.73 -9.43 -2.09
N LEU A 102 21.18 -10.37 -2.93
CA LEU A 102 22.57 -10.85 -2.97
C LEU A 102 23.53 -9.72 -3.41
N GLY A 103 23.17 -8.95 -4.44
CA GLY A 103 23.96 -7.81 -4.89
C GLY A 103 24.07 -6.70 -3.83
N GLY A 104 22.98 -6.42 -3.12
CA GLY A 104 22.97 -5.48 -2.00
C GLY A 104 23.85 -5.94 -0.84
N ARG A 105 23.76 -7.22 -0.44
CA ARG A 105 24.61 -7.83 0.60
C ARG A 105 26.09 -7.81 0.23
N GLY A 106 26.43 -8.14 -1.02
CA GLY A 106 27.82 -8.11 -1.50
C GLY A 106 28.43 -6.70 -1.46
N ARG A 107 27.65 -5.65 -1.73
CA ARG A 107 28.11 -4.26 -1.60
C ARG A 107 28.32 -3.83 -0.14
N THR A 108 27.47 -4.30 0.77
CA THR A 108 27.62 -4.04 2.21
C THR A 108 28.85 -4.73 2.79
N LEU A 109 29.12 -5.98 2.41
CA LEU A 109 30.31 -6.72 2.85
C LEU A 109 31.61 -6.07 2.34
N LYS A 110 31.66 -5.65 1.06
CA LYS A 110 32.80 -4.88 0.54
C LYS A 110 33.00 -3.56 1.28
N LYS A 111 31.90 -2.85 1.63
CA LYS A 111 31.98 -1.60 2.40
C LYS A 111 32.43 -1.84 3.84
N GLN A 112 32.05 -2.96 4.46
CA GLN A 112 32.49 -3.36 5.79
C GLN A 112 33.97 -3.81 5.80
N ALA A 113 34.44 -4.55 4.79
CA ALA A 113 35.85 -4.94 4.68
C ALA A 113 36.79 -3.72 4.51
N VAL A 114 36.38 -2.74 3.69
CA VAL A 114 37.11 -1.47 3.53
C VAL A 114 37.08 -0.64 4.82
N ALA A 115 35.96 -0.65 5.58
CA ALA A 115 35.86 0.06 6.86
C ALA A 115 36.63 -0.64 8.00
N ALA A 116 36.85 -1.95 7.92
CA ALA A 116 37.61 -2.74 8.89
C ALA A 116 39.13 -2.68 8.67
N GLY A 117 39.61 -1.87 7.72
CA GLY A 117 41.05 -1.65 7.49
C GLY A 117 41.79 -2.84 6.87
N MET A 118 41.09 -3.90 6.45
CA MET A 118 41.65 -4.98 5.64
C MET A 118 41.69 -4.54 4.17
N GLY A 119 42.54 -3.54 3.89
CA GLY A 119 42.92 -3.19 2.52
C GLY A 119 43.91 -4.23 2.01
N ASP A 120 43.53 -4.96 0.97
CA ASP A 120 44.42 -5.84 0.22
C ASP A 120 45.47 -4.96 -0.49
N GLU A 121 46.65 -4.82 0.12
CA GLU A 121 47.86 -4.41 -0.57
C GLU A 121 48.31 -5.57 -1.46
N SER A 122 47.86 -5.57 -2.71
CA SER A 122 48.56 -6.30 -3.77
C SER A 122 48.46 -5.53 -5.07
N GLY A 123 49.60 -4.92 -5.38
CA GLY A 123 49.81 -4.06 -6.51
C GLY A 123 49.77 -4.80 -7.84
N ASN A 124 49.40 -4.01 -8.84
CA ASN A 124 49.57 -4.24 -10.25
C ASN A 124 51.06 -4.57 -10.57
N HIS A 125 51.38 -5.80 -10.94
CA HIS A 125 52.66 -6.11 -11.58
C HIS A 125 52.46 -7.08 -12.76
N MET A 126 52.74 -6.54 -13.94
CA MET A 126 52.85 -7.19 -15.23
C MET A 126 54.26 -7.79 -15.36
N VAL A 127 54.40 -9.09 -15.60
CA VAL A 127 55.61 -9.73 -16.15
C VAL A 127 55.20 -10.87 -17.09
N SER A 128 55.76 -10.79 -18.29
CA SER A 128 55.72 -11.75 -19.41
C SER A 128 56.73 -12.88 -19.22
N GLY A 129 56.41 -14.09 -19.71
CA GLY A 129 57.40 -15.12 -20.02
C GLY A 129 56.81 -16.54 -20.12
N THR A 130 56.60 -17.00 -21.38
CA THR A 130 56.97 -18.33 -21.96
C THR A 130 56.82 -19.57 -21.06
N GLU A 131 56.22 -20.70 -21.44
CA GLU A 131 55.93 -21.29 -22.74
C GLU A 131 55.15 -22.61 -22.52
N THR A 132 54.44 -23.06 -23.57
CA THR A 132 54.12 -24.48 -23.89
C THR A 132 52.77 -25.08 -23.44
N THR A 133 51.79 -24.87 -24.33
CA THR A 133 50.83 -25.82 -24.96
C THR A 133 49.81 -26.61 -24.13
N CYS A 134 48.59 -26.94 -24.58
CA CYS A 134 47.66 -26.54 -25.66
C CYS A 134 46.39 -27.40 -25.47
N LEU A 135 45.29 -27.00 -26.13
CA LEU A 135 44.03 -27.74 -26.42
C LEU A 135 42.98 -27.77 -25.28
N ASP A 136 41.72 -27.38 -25.46
CA ASP A 136 41.04 -26.88 -26.65
C ASP A 136 39.80 -26.03 -26.29
N SER A 137 39.39 -25.33 -27.32
CA SER A 137 38.50 -24.18 -27.48
C SER A 137 37.00 -24.43 -27.29
N ALA A 138 36.26 -23.38 -26.85
CA ALA A 138 35.15 -22.79 -27.61
C ALA A 138 34.38 -21.71 -26.82
N SER A 139 34.62 -20.46 -27.24
CA SER A 139 33.62 -19.43 -27.53
C SER A 139 32.83 -18.78 -26.38
N ARG A 140 33.43 -17.73 -25.81
CA ARG A 140 32.74 -16.64 -25.09
C ARG A 140 32.96 -15.36 -25.88
N GLU A 141 31.91 -14.87 -26.55
CA GLU A 141 31.86 -13.48 -27.02
C GLU A 141 31.29 -12.63 -25.89
N ARG A 142 32.08 -11.63 -25.48
CA ARG A 142 31.77 -10.68 -24.42
C ARG A 142 31.92 -9.30 -25.06
N GLU A 143 30.80 -8.69 -25.41
CA GLU A 143 30.80 -7.29 -25.81
C GLU A 143 30.87 -6.42 -24.54
N GLU A 144 31.99 -5.70 -24.43
CA GLU A 144 32.15 -4.56 -23.54
C GLU A 144 31.40 -3.36 -24.12
N GLU A 145 30.50 -2.75 -23.35
CA GLU A 145 30.09 -1.38 -23.61
C GLU A 145 30.33 -0.49 -22.38
N GLY A 146 30.99 0.62 -22.67
CA GLY A 146 31.65 1.51 -21.74
C GLY A 146 30.71 2.42 -20.96
N LYS A 147 31.16 2.80 -19.77
CA LYS A 147 30.61 3.90 -18.98
C LYS A 147 31.09 5.23 -19.54
N GLU A 148 30.24 5.92 -20.29
CA GLU A 148 30.41 7.35 -20.57
C GLU A 148 29.65 8.18 -19.51
N LYS A 149 30.38 9.00 -18.75
CA LYS A 149 29.81 10.09 -17.96
C LYS A 149 29.49 11.25 -18.92
N ARG A 150 28.25 11.74 -18.93
CA ARG A 150 27.94 13.07 -19.47
C ARG A 150 27.25 13.97 -18.45
N LYS A 151 27.92 15.10 -18.23
CA LYS A 151 27.46 16.34 -17.57
C LYS A 151 26.43 17.01 -18.50
N GLY A 152 25.40 17.62 -17.93
CA GLY A 152 24.21 18.08 -18.68
C GLY A 152 24.39 19.29 -19.59
N LYS A 153 23.40 19.50 -20.47
CA LYS A 153 22.91 20.78 -21.00
C LYS A 153 21.57 20.52 -21.72
N GLY A 154 20.64 21.49 -21.66
CA GLY A 154 19.21 21.34 -21.96
C GLY A 154 18.77 21.42 -23.42
N MET A 155 17.54 21.96 -23.61
CA MET A 155 16.67 22.00 -24.81
C MET A 155 15.80 20.73 -24.93
N GLU A 156 14.51 20.74 -25.26
CA GLU A 156 13.56 21.74 -25.75
C GLU A 156 12.14 21.20 -25.48
N MET A 157 11.13 22.07 -25.42
CA MET A 157 9.72 21.66 -25.31
C MET A 157 9.22 21.25 -26.70
N GLU A 158 8.86 19.98 -26.87
CA GLU A 158 8.14 19.50 -28.05
C GLU A 158 6.69 19.15 -27.67
N ASP A 159 5.78 19.66 -28.50
CA ASP A 159 4.35 19.84 -28.26
C ASP A 159 3.58 18.54 -28.55
N THR A 160 3.10 17.86 -27.51
CA THR A 160 2.21 16.69 -27.68
C THR A 160 0.74 17.11 -27.69
N PRO A 161 -0.11 16.59 -28.60
CA PRO A 161 -1.46 17.10 -28.79
C PRO A 161 -2.38 16.76 -27.60
N LYS A 162 -3.17 17.75 -27.16
CA LYS A 162 -4.24 17.57 -26.16
C LYS A 162 -5.33 16.62 -26.67
N PRO A 163 -5.84 15.68 -25.85
CA PRO A 163 -7.02 14.90 -26.19
C PRO A 163 -8.28 15.79 -26.25
N PRO A 164 -9.27 15.44 -27.08
CA PRO A 164 -10.43 16.28 -27.36
C PRO A 164 -11.30 16.49 -26.13
N LYS A 165 -11.77 17.74 -25.97
CA LYS A 165 -12.76 18.15 -24.98
C LYS A 165 -14.10 17.50 -25.33
N GLY A 166 -14.43 16.40 -24.66
CA GLY A 166 -15.81 15.93 -24.56
C GLY A 166 -16.58 16.80 -23.57
N ASP A 167 -17.80 17.17 -23.95
CA ASP A 167 -18.65 18.13 -23.24
C ASP A 167 -18.82 17.80 -21.76
N ARG A 168 -18.48 18.78 -20.92
CA ARG A 168 -18.84 18.79 -19.50
C ARG A 168 -20.35 18.98 -19.42
N VAL A 169 -21.07 17.92 -19.06
CA VAL A 169 -22.41 18.05 -18.51
C VAL A 169 -22.29 18.91 -17.25
N SER A 170 -22.89 20.09 -17.28
CA SER A 170 -22.98 21.02 -16.15
C SER A 170 -23.89 20.42 -15.09
N ILE A 171 -23.30 19.77 -14.08
CA ILE A 171 -24.00 19.43 -12.85
C ILE A 171 -24.15 20.73 -12.04
N PRO A 172 -25.36 21.10 -11.60
CA PRO A 172 -25.60 22.29 -10.78
C PRO A 172 -24.69 22.31 -9.54
N ALA A 173 -24.18 23.50 -9.20
CA ALA A 173 -23.14 23.72 -8.20
C ALA A 173 -23.51 23.37 -6.75
N ASP A 174 -24.75 22.98 -6.47
CA ASP A 174 -25.26 22.82 -5.10
C ASP A 174 -25.19 21.38 -4.55
N GLU A 175 -24.85 20.36 -5.36
CA GLU A 175 -24.77 18.96 -4.90
C GLU A 175 -23.32 18.40 -4.80
N ALA A 176 -22.30 19.20 -5.09
CA ALA A 176 -20.91 18.72 -5.23
C ALA A 176 -20.09 18.66 -3.91
N ASP A 177 -20.64 19.13 -2.79
CA ASP A 177 -19.85 19.31 -1.55
C ASP A 177 -19.71 18.05 -0.67
N GLU A 178 -20.55 17.03 -0.86
CA GLU A 178 -20.56 15.83 0.01
C GLU A 178 -19.45 14.79 -0.33
N GLU A 179 -18.91 14.72 -1.55
CA GLU A 179 -18.13 13.55 -2.00
C GLU A 179 -16.60 13.70 -2.17
N ALA A 180 -15.98 14.83 -1.83
CA ALA A 180 -14.51 14.91 -1.91
C ALA A 180 -13.81 14.12 -0.76
N PRO A 181 -12.86 13.21 -1.05
CA PRO A 181 -12.18 12.43 -0.02
C PRO A 181 -11.36 13.33 0.91
N THR A 182 -11.55 13.17 2.22
CA THR A 182 -10.86 13.95 3.28
C THR A 182 -9.35 13.79 3.22
N LEU A 183 -8.88 12.56 2.92
CA LEU A 183 -7.47 12.23 2.81
C LEU A 183 -6.92 12.49 1.40
N PRO A 184 -5.63 12.86 1.26
CA PRO A 184 -5.01 13.05 -0.04
C PRO A 184 -5.08 11.83 -0.94
N ARG A 185 -5.45 11.97 -2.22
CA ARG A 185 -5.60 10.82 -3.15
C ARG A 185 -4.39 9.87 -3.20
N ARG A 186 -3.19 10.39 -2.94
CA ARG A 186 -1.92 9.64 -2.92
C ARG A 186 -1.38 9.37 -1.51
N TRP A 187 -2.19 9.48 -0.45
CA TRP A 187 -1.75 9.28 0.94
C TRP A 187 -1.12 7.90 1.18
N ARG A 188 -1.52 6.88 0.40
CA ARG A 188 -0.98 5.52 0.46
C ARG A 188 0.50 5.42 0.07
N LEU A 189 0.99 6.39 -0.73
CA LEU A 189 2.40 6.48 -1.13
C LEU A 189 3.26 7.16 -0.06
N ILE A 190 2.66 7.82 0.92
CA ILE A 190 3.37 8.50 2.01
C ILE A 190 3.80 7.45 3.04
N PRO A 191 5.13 7.29 3.29
CA PRO A 191 5.66 6.43 4.35
C PRO A 191 5.02 6.73 5.70
N ARG A 192 4.79 5.72 6.54
CA ARG A 192 4.10 5.90 7.84
C ARG A 192 4.76 6.96 8.73
N SER A 193 6.09 7.03 8.72
CA SER A 193 6.89 8.04 9.44
C SER A 193 6.63 9.47 8.97
N GLU A 194 6.30 9.66 7.70
CA GLU A 194 6.13 10.99 7.07
C GLU A 194 4.68 11.50 7.09
N ARG A 195 3.72 10.67 7.50
CA ARG A 195 2.28 11.05 7.53
C ARG A 195 1.97 12.16 8.53
N LYS A 196 2.81 12.34 9.56
CA LYS A 196 2.69 13.45 10.53
C LYS A 196 3.02 14.82 9.89
N ASN A 197 3.82 14.81 8.81
CA ASN A 197 4.27 16.02 8.13
C ASN A 197 3.31 16.47 7.02
N HIS A 198 2.42 15.59 6.59
CA HIS A 198 1.43 15.88 5.56
C HIS A 198 0.09 16.25 6.18
N ARG A 199 -0.68 17.09 5.49
CA ARG A 199 -2.00 17.56 5.92
C ARG A 199 -3.11 16.95 5.07
N VAL A 200 -4.30 16.86 5.65
CA VAL A 200 -5.52 16.46 4.95
C VAL A 200 -5.98 17.58 4.00
N HIS A 201 -6.80 17.26 2.99
CA HIS A 201 -7.30 18.28 2.05
C HIS A 201 -8.38 19.15 2.67
N ARG A 202 -9.27 18.54 3.47
CA ARG A 202 -10.33 19.21 4.20
C ARG A 202 -10.62 18.46 5.51
N ASN A 203 -11.01 19.18 6.54
CA ASN A 203 -11.51 18.60 7.78
C ASN A 203 -12.99 18.24 7.63
N ASN A 204 -13.36 17.00 7.92
CA ASN A 204 -14.76 16.61 8.02
C ASN A 204 -15.41 17.21 9.29
N VAL A 205 -16.74 17.29 9.34
CA VAL A 205 -17.53 17.76 10.50
C VAL A 205 -17.09 17.06 11.80
N VAL A 206 -16.91 15.73 11.77
CA VAL A 206 -16.42 14.96 12.93
C VAL A 206 -15.00 15.39 13.34
N MET A 207 -14.12 15.67 12.38
CA MET A 207 -12.75 16.14 12.66
C MET A 207 -12.75 17.55 13.25
N GLN A 208 -13.67 18.41 12.81
CA GLN A 208 -13.84 19.74 13.36
C GLN A 208 -14.34 19.63 14.82
N ARG A 209 -15.38 18.83 15.08
CA ARG A 209 -15.90 18.58 16.44
C ARG A 209 -14.83 18.03 17.38
N ILE A 210 -14.14 16.96 17.02
CA ILE A 210 -13.07 16.43 17.88
C ILE A 210 -11.94 17.46 18.03
N GLY A 211 -11.66 18.25 17.00
CA GLY A 211 -10.64 19.30 17.04
C GLY A 211 -10.92 20.39 18.08
N THR A 212 -12.18 20.77 18.28
CA THR A 212 -12.54 21.82 19.26
C THR A 212 -12.27 21.40 20.68
N TRP A 213 -12.35 20.10 21.01
CA TRP A 213 -12.01 19.56 22.34
C TRP A 213 -10.56 19.86 22.75
N PHE A 214 -9.68 20.01 21.76
CA PHE A 214 -8.26 20.34 21.94
C PHE A 214 -7.94 21.80 21.62
N GLY A 215 -8.96 22.65 21.46
CA GLY A 215 -8.79 24.07 21.13
C GLY A 215 -8.24 24.32 19.71
N ARG A 216 -8.34 23.35 18.79
CA ARG A 216 -7.96 23.56 17.40
C ARG A 216 -9.04 24.38 16.68
N ARG A 217 -8.62 25.30 15.80
CA ARG A 217 -9.54 26.04 14.94
C ARG A 217 -10.15 25.12 13.86
N PRO A 218 -11.40 25.34 13.42
CA PRO A 218 -12.04 24.51 12.39
C PRO A 218 -11.21 24.38 11.09
N GLU A 219 -10.52 25.46 10.71
CA GLU A 219 -9.68 25.56 9.51
C GLU A 219 -8.31 24.88 9.68
N SER A 220 -7.93 24.49 10.90
CA SER A 220 -6.66 23.85 11.18
C SER A 220 -6.66 22.42 10.66
N LEU A 221 -6.11 22.22 9.47
CA LEU A 221 -6.05 20.92 8.82
C LEU A 221 -5.32 19.89 9.68
N TRP A 222 -5.98 18.76 9.92
CA TRP A 222 -5.36 17.63 10.61
C TRP A 222 -4.19 17.06 9.81
N ASN A 223 -3.29 16.37 10.50
CA ASN A 223 -2.28 15.61 9.78
C ASN A 223 -2.88 14.33 9.17
N VAL A 224 -2.21 13.77 8.16
CA VAL A 224 -2.69 12.57 7.47
C VAL A 224 -2.78 11.36 8.40
N ALA A 225 -1.95 11.29 9.45
CA ALA A 225 -2.00 10.20 10.42
C ALA A 225 -3.26 10.27 11.31
N GLU A 226 -3.63 11.45 11.80
CA GLU A 226 -4.83 11.72 12.60
C GLU A 226 -6.09 11.45 11.76
N GLY A 227 -6.16 11.98 10.54
CA GLY A 227 -7.30 11.75 9.66
C GLY A 227 -7.49 10.28 9.30
N LEU A 228 -6.37 9.57 9.08
CA LEU A 228 -6.40 8.14 8.82
C LEU A 228 -6.83 7.33 10.06
N ALA A 229 -6.36 7.71 11.26
CA ALA A 229 -6.76 7.07 12.51
C ALA A 229 -8.26 7.20 12.73
N LEU A 230 -8.83 8.39 12.52
CA LEU A 230 -10.28 8.59 12.64
C LEU A 230 -11.07 7.80 11.58
N THR A 231 -10.59 7.77 10.34
CA THR A 231 -11.25 7.02 9.25
C THR A 231 -11.22 5.50 9.50
N GLN A 232 -10.20 4.99 10.20
CA GLN A 232 -10.13 3.58 10.58
C GLN A 232 -11.02 3.23 11.77
N LEU A 233 -11.20 4.16 12.71
CA LEU A 233 -12.08 3.97 13.86
C LEU A 233 -13.55 3.98 13.45
N ASP A 234 -13.92 4.86 12.51
CA ASP A 234 -15.30 5.06 12.05
C ASP A 234 -16.31 5.10 13.22
N PRO A 235 -16.14 6.03 14.19
CA PRO A 235 -16.92 6.01 15.42
C PRO A 235 -18.39 6.36 15.14
N PRO A 236 -19.36 5.64 15.73
CA PRO A 236 -20.76 5.98 15.61
C PRO A 236 -21.03 7.35 16.24
N ARG A 237 -22.06 8.07 15.75
CA ARG A 237 -22.37 9.44 16.20
C ARG A 237 -22.53 9.54 17.72
N GLY A 238 -23.20 8.57 18.34
CA GLY A 238 -23.41 8.54 19.78
C GLY A 238 -22.11 8.46 20.61
N ASP A 239 -21.08 7.78 20.11
CA ASP A 239 -19.77 7.72 20.79
C ASP A 239 -19.06 9.07 20.75
N VAL A 240 -19.17 9.79 19.62
CA VAL A 240 -18.62 11.14 19.47
C VAL A 240 -19.35 12.13 20.38
N ASP A 241 -20.68 12.03 20.47
CA ASP A 241 -21.51 12.90 21.31
C ASP A 241 -21.24 12.69 22.81
N LEU A 242 -21.00 11.44 23.22
CA LEU A 242 -20.60 11.11 24.60
C LEU A 242 -19.22 11.68 24.94
N LEU A 243 -18.23 11.46 24.07
CA LEU A 243 -16.89 11.99 24.29
C LEU A 243 -16.84 13.52 24.25
N GLU A 244 -17.67 14.17 23.42
CA GLU A 244 -17.77 15.62 23.40
C GLU A 244 -18.21 16.18 24.75
N ARG A 245 -19.26 15.61 25.34
CA ARG A 245 -19.72 16.01 26.68
C ARG A 245 -18.63 15.80 27.73
N TYR A 246 -17.96 14.66 27.70
CA TYR A 246 -16.87 14.33 28.64
C TYR A 246 -15.65 15.25 28.49
N TYR A 247 -15.24 15.58 27.26
CA TYR A 247 -14.07 16.44 27.00
C TYR A 247 -14.35 17.94 27.22
N LEU A 248 -15.61 18.37 27.09
CA LEU A 248 -16.01 19.75 27.36
C LEU A 248 -16.46 19.97 28.83
N ALA A 249 -16.65 18.91 29.60
CA ALA A 249 -17.02 19.00 31.00
C ALA A 249 -15.96 19.74 31.84
N PRO A 250 -16.39 20.61 32.78
CA PRO A 250 -15.49 21.26 33.73
C PRO A 250 -15.03 20.24 34.77
N LEU A 251 -13.79 19.75 34.62
CA LEU A 251 -13.13 18.86 35.58
C LEU A 251 -12.02 19.62 36.30
N ASP A 252 -11.80 19.29 37.57
CA ASP A 252 -10.66 19.83 38.32
C ASP A 252 -9.34 19.35 37.69
N ARG A 253 -8.37 20.25 37.59
CA ARG A 253 -7.08 20.01 36.92
C ARG A 253 -6.27 18.89 37.58
N THR A 254 -6.52 18.61 38.86
CA THR A 254 -5.82 17.55 39.59
C THR A 254 -6.41 16.16 39.36
N ALA A 255 -7.68 16.09 38.93
CA ALA A 255 -8.39 14.86 38.60
C ALA A 255 -8.58 14.66 37.08
N ASP A 256 -8.07 15.57 36.25
CA ASP A 256 -8.20 15.51 34.79
C ASP A 256 -7.22 14.51 34.16
N TYR A 257 -7.68 13.27 34.01
CA TYR A 257 -6.96 12.19 33.32
C TYR A 257 -7.19 12.15 31.81
N ARG A 258 -7.84 13.18 31.22
CA ARG A 258 -8.11 13.22 29.78
C ARG A 258 -6.81 13.37 29.00
N ARG A 259 -6.76 12.72 27.84
CA ARG A 259 -5.60 12.83 26.95
C ARG A 259 -5.53 14.24 26.36
N ARG A 260 -4.31 14.79 26.31
CA ARG A 260 -4.03 16.14 25.80
C ARG A 260 -3.64 16.20 24.32
N ASP A 261 -3.41 15.03 23.71
CA ASP A 261 -3.03 14.92 22.32
C ASP A 261 -4.07 14.11 21.53
N LEU A 262 -4.37 14.61 20.33
CA LEU A 262 -5.41 14.07 19.46
C LEU A 262 -5.05 12.67 18.97
N LEU A 263 -3.80 12.43 18.56
CA LEU A 263 -3.38 11.11 18.10
C LEU A 263 -3.44 10.08 19.23
N SER A 264 -3.11 10.52 20.44
CA SER A 264 -3.20 9.72 21.65
C SER A 264 -4.65 9.35 22.01
N LEU A 265 -5.61 10.29 21.87
CA LEU A 265 -7.05 10.03 21.98
C LEU A 265 -7.49 8.98 20.96
N LEU A 266 -7.19 9.19 19.68
CA LEU A 266 -7.63 8.28 18.60
C LEU A 266 -7.05 6.87 18.79
N SER A 267 -5.79 6.76 19.23
CA SER A 267 -5.17 5.45 19.48
C SER A 267 -5.80 4.68 20.65
N HIS A 268 -6.46 5.38 21.58
CA HIS A 268 -7.06 4.81 22.79
C HIS A 268 -8.56 5.10 22.88
N TRP A 269 -9.22 5.23 21.74
CA TRP A 269 -10.62 5.67 21.62
C TRP A 269 -11.57 4.90 22.55
N HIS A 270 -11.50 3.57 22.56
CA HIS A 270 -12.35 2.74 23.41
C HIS A 270 -12.11 2.95 24.91
N ALA A 271 -10.86 3.11 25.33
CA ALA A 271 -10.54 3.37 26.73
C ALA A 271 -10.99 4.78 27.17
N GLU A 272 -11.12 5.74 26.25
CA GLU A 272 -11.76 7.03 26.56
C GLU A 272 -13.27 6.90 26.62
N LEU A 273 -13.89 6.11 25.73
CA LEU A 273 -15.33 5.84 25.80
C LEU A 273 -15.74 5.18 27.11
N ASP A 274 -14.99 4.19 27.56
CA ASP A 274 -15.30 3.51 28.82
C ASP A 274 -15.21 4.48 30.01
N ARG A 275 -14.23 5.39 30.02
CA ARG A 275 -14.15 6.46 31.02
C ARG A 275 -15.31 7.45 30.92
N ALA A 276 -15.67 7.86 29.71
CA ALA A 276 -16.79 8.76 29.49
C ALA A 276 -18.13 8.14 29.94
N ARG A 277 -18.30 6.82 29.78
CA ARG A 277 -19.47 6.08 30.28
C ARG A 277 -19.51 6.02 31.81
N ILE A 278 -18.36 5.80 32.45
CA ILE A 278 -18.26 5.81 33.92
C ILE A 278 -18.60 7.21 34.44
N TRP A 279 -18.02 8.26 33.85
CA TRP A 279 -18.31 9.65 34.19
C TRP A 279 -19.80 10.01 34.02
N GLU A 280 -20.43 9.57 32.91
CA GLU A 280 -21.86 9.77 32.68
C GLU A 280 -22.72 9.04 33.73
N ALA A 281 -22.31 7.83 34.14
CA ALA A 281 -23.00 7.07 35.19
C ALA A 281 -22.82 7.68 36.59
N GLU A 282 -21.70 8.35 36.86
CA GLU A 282 -21.39 9.05 38.12
C GLU A 282 -22.05 10.43 38.23
N GLY A 283 -22.78 10.87 37.19
CA GLY A 283 -23.67 12.03 37.26
C GLY A 283 -23.24 13.27 36.48
N GLY A 284 -22.20 13.17 35.64
CA GLY A 284 -21.89 14.15 34.58
C GLY A 284 -21.61 15.58 35.04
#